data_AF-A0A844U488-F1
#
_entry.id   AF-A0A844U488-F1
#
_cell.length_a   1.000
_cell.length_b   1.000
_cell.length_c   1.000
_cell.angle_alpha   90.00
_cell.angle_beta   90.00
_cell.angle_gamma   90.00
#
_symmetry.space_group_name_H-M   'P 1'
#
loop_
_entity.id
_entity.type
_entity.pdbx_description
1 polymer ?
#
loop_
_entity_poly.entity_id
_entity_poly.type
_entity_poly.pdbx_seq_one_letter_code
_entity_poly.pdbx_strand_id
1 'polypeptide(L)'
;MKKTIYFTFVFCLFALLGSCSTSESEVELEKEKENLFEQKFKNKEVIIYTRAFRSNGERTVGEKGMPVKFKFNYNINEPNKLYFEMPEFQFGNMPLAATISGKLDIINKYVDAYPEKKNWIYFGSRSTKATAGSYIYNEKGDRIQYDSSPSAEVNGYYNPNTNEIFMDINFKLMSVTSISPDQPYDAHPVDQYLALLDNYYDIHRQIDKVRNKMFNFSNQSFNATFTDAENNSIDLAIPLSFSYDMNTPNQTKGKLNPIRFELNGKEYTVVFDGDIDFLFNPDPPIYQTWKTPIHTKLLQCKMPRIAKVIVDGQTSEGAILTGLWRSSDWLGDNYQYANLRLTEMDIHFNQGLKLTINVGSK
;
A
#
# COMPACT_ATOMS: atom_id res chain seq x y z
N MET A 1 34.31 -71.58 -21.65
CA MET A 1 33.73 -70.33 -22.18
C MET A 1 32.20 -70.32 -22.31
N LYS A 2 31.51 -71.43 -22.64
CA LYS A 2 30.04 -71.42 -22.81
C LYS A 2 29.22 -71.23 -21.52
N LYS A 3 29.69 -71.70 -20.36
CA LYS A 3 28.96 -71.58 -19.07
C LYS A 3 29.01 -70.17 -18.45
N THR A 4 30.07 -69.41 -18.71
CA THR A 4 30.26 -68.04 -18.19
C THR A 4 29.37 -67.03 -18.91
N ILE A 5 29.15 -67.22 -20.22
CA ILE A 5 28.27 -66.37 -21.03
C ILE A 5 26.79 -66.53 -20.62
N TYR A 6 26.38 -67.75 -20.25
CA TYR A 6 25.01 -68.01 -19.81
C TYR A 6 24.71 -67.35 -18.45
N PHE A 7 25.68 -67.36 -17.54
CA PHE A 7 25.55 -66.69 -16.25
C PHE A 7 25.47 -65.16 -16.38
N THR A 8 26.24 -64.55 -17.29
CA THR A 8 26.15 -63.10 -17.56
C THR A 8 24.83 -62.71 -18.23
N PHE A 9 24.29 -63.56 -19.10
CA PHE A 9 23.00 -63.28 -19.78
C PHE A 9 21.80 -63.39 -18.82
N VAL A 10 21.82 -64.34 -17.89
CA VAL A 10 20.77 -64.50 -16.86
C VAL A 10 20.83 -63.39 -15.81
N PHE A 11 22.03 -62.90 -15.46
CA PHE A 11 22.18 -61.76 -14.52
C PHE A 11 21.73 -60.42 -15.15
N CYS A 12 21.92 -60.24 -16.46
CA CYS A 12 21.40 -59.06 -17.18
C CYS A 12 19.86 -59.11 -17.35
N LEU A 13 19.24 -60.29 -17.45
CA LEU A 13 17.78 -60.41 -17.48
C LEU A 13 17.12 -60.07 -16.14
N PHE A 14 17.78 -60.38 -15.01
CA PHE A 14 17.29 -60.02 -13.68
C PHE A 14 17.49 -58.52 -13.36
N ALA A 15 18.51 -57.87 -13.93
CA ALA A 15 18.70 -56.43 -13.77
C ALA A 15 17.66 -55.57 -14.53
N LEU A 16 17.01 -56.13 -15.56
CA LEU A 16 15.95 -55.45 -16.33
C LEU A 16 14.55 -55.57 -15.69
N LEU A 17 14.36 -56.48 -14.73
CA LEU A 17 13.10 -56.63 -13.99
C LEU A 17 13.09 -55.85 -12.65
N GLY A 18 14.21 -55.22 -12.29
CA GLY A 18 14.37 -54.44 -11.06
C GLY A 18 13.94 -52.97 -11.15
N SER A 19 13.49 -52.49 -12.30
CA SER A 19 13.01 -51.10 -12.44
C SER A 19 11.51 -51.00 -12.14
N CYS A 20 11.15 -51.28 -10.89
CA CYS A 20 9.88 -50.85 -10.32
C CYS A 20 10.13 -49.55 -9.54
N SER A 21 9.82 -48.42 -10.17
CA SER A 21 9.46 -47.19 -9.46
C SER A 21 8.46 -46.42 -10.34
N THR A 22 7.19 -46.73 -10.11
CA THR A 22 6.00 -45.86 -10.30
C THR A 22 6.24 -44.57 -11.08
N SER A 23 6.14 -44.63 -12.40
CA SER A 23 5.66 -43.48 -13.16
C SER A 23 4.13 -43.53 -13.07
N GLU A 24 3.54 -42.76 -12.15
CA GLU A 24 2.10 -42.49 -12.18
C GLU A 24 1.72 -42.09 -13.61
N SER A 25 0.69 -42.74 -14.16
CA SER A 25 0.28 -42.43 -15.53
C SER A 25 -0.26 -40.99 -15.58
N GLU A 26 -0.08 -40.28 -16.71
CA GLU A 26 -0.57 -38.91 -16.88
C GLU A 26 -2.07 -38.79 -16.58
N VAL A 27 -2.84 -39.84 -16.87
CA VAL A 27 -4.28 -39.96 -16.58
C VAL A 27 -4.57 -40.02 -15.07
N GLU A 28 -3.77 -40.73 -14.28
CA GLU A 28 -3.93 -40.78 -12.82
C GLU A 28 -3.63 -39.43 -12.18
N LEU A 29 -2.57 -38.75 -12.64
CA LEU A 29 -2.22 -37.38 -12.21
C LEU A 29 -3.33 -36.37 -12.54
N GLU A 30 -3.97 -36.49 -13.70
CA GLU A 30 -5.13 -35.64 -14.04
C GLU A 30 -6.33 -35.92 -13.13
N LYS A 31 -6.64 -37.19 -12.87
CA LYS A 31 -7.77 -37.57 -12.01
C LYS A 31 -7.57 -37.14 -10.55
N GLU A 32 -6.36 -37.27 -10.01
CA GLU A 32 -6.04 -36.79 -8.67
C GLU A 32 -6.17 -35.28 -8.54
N LYS A 33 -5.76 -34.53 -9.58
CA LYS A 33 -5.96 -33.08 -9.68
C LYS A 33 -7.44 -32.71 -9.70
N GLU A 34 -8.24 -33.38 -10.51
CA GLU A 34 -9.69 -33.12 -10.57
C GLU A 34 -10.36 -33.36 -9.22
N ASN A 35 -10.01 -34.46 -8.54
CA ASN A 35 -10.50 -34.77 -7.19
C ASN A 35 -10.09 -33.70 -6.16
N LEU A 36 -8.84 -33.26 -6.20
CA LEU A 36 -8.32 -32.18 -5.35
C LEU A 36 -9.11 -30.88 -5.56
N PHE A 37 -9.32 -30.48 -6.82
CA PHE A 37 -10.06 -29.26 -7.13
C PHE A 37 -11.53 -29.36 -6.77
N GLU A 38 -12.15 -30.53 -6.95
CA GLU A 38 -13.50 -30.76 -6.49
C GLU A 38 -13.61 -30.65 -4.97
N GLN A 39 -12.67 -31.24 -4.24
CA GLN A 39 -12.65 -31.16 -2.78
C GLN A 39 -12.42 -29.73 -2.27
N LYS A 40 -11.52 -28.97 -2.91
CA LYS A 40 -11.05 -27.68 -2.42
C LYS A 40 -11.90 -26.51 -2.90
N PHE A 41 -12.37 -26.53 -4.14
CA PHE A 41 -12.94 -25.36 -4.81
C PHE A 41 -14.41 -25.51 -5.23
N LYS A 42 -15.06 -26.66 -5.05
CA LYS A 42 -16.50 -26.80 -5.38
C LYS A 42 -17.37 -26.01 -4.39
N ASN A 43 -18.21 -25.11 -4.91
CA ASN A 43 -19.11 -24.24 -4.13
C ASN A 43 -18.43 -23.59 -2.92
N LYS A 44 -17.17 -23.16 -3.08
CA LYS A 44 -16.35 -22.74 -1.96
C LYS A 44 -16.33 -21.21 -1.87
N GLU A 45 -16.70 -20.69 -0.71
CA GLU A 45 -16.43 -19.30 -0.35
C GLU A 45 -15.28 -19.27 0.66
N VAL A 46 -14.34 -18.35 0.47
CA VAL A 46 -13.18 -18.14 1.35
C VAL A 46 -12.93 -16.66 1.57
N ILE A 47 -12.29 -16.32 2.69
CA ILE A 47 -11.74 -15.00 2.93
C ILE A 47 -10.25 -15.06 2.65
N ILE A 48 -9.77 -14.19 1.76
CA ILE A 48 -8.36 -14.07 1.39
C ILE A 48 -7.96 -12.62 1.59
N TYR A 49 -6.83 -12.38 2.24
CA TYR A 49 -6.29 -11.05 2.39
C TYR A 49 -5.67 -10.59 1.08
N THR A 50 -6.07 -9.41 0.63
CA THR A 50 -5.72 -8.86 -0.67
C THR A 50 -5.23 -7.42 -0.50
N ARG A 51 -4.12 -7.12 -1.17
CA ARG A 51 -3.55 -5.78 -1.30
C ARG A 51 -3.96 -5.17 -2.62
N ALA A 52 -4.23 -3.87 -2.65
CA ALA A 52 -4.64 -3.16 -3.86
C ALA A 52 -3.60 -2.12 -4.25
N PHE A 53 -3.27 -2.04 -5.53
CA PHE A 53 -2.25 -1.16 -6.09
C PHE A 53 -2.87 -0.32 -7.22
N ARG A 54 -2.44 0.95 -7.29
CA ARG A 54 -2.68 1.85 -8.43
C ARG A 54 -1.33 2.43 -8.90
N SER A 55 -1.34 3.27 -9.93
CA SER A 55 -0.15 3.92 -10.48
C SER A 55 0.79 4.54 -9.44
N ASN A 56 0.25 5.01 -8.31
CA ASN A 56 1.04 5.68 -7.26
C ASN A 56 1.32 4.80 -6.03
N GLY A 57 1.15 3.47 -6.13
CA GLY A 57 1.48 2.51 -5.07
C GLY A 57 0.28 1.80 -4.44
N GLU A 58 0.56 1.13 -3.31
CA GLU A 58 -0.42 0.37 -2.53
C GLU A 58 -1.47 1.29 -1.87
N ARG A 59 -2.71 0.83 -1.82
CA ARG A 59 -3.90 1.57 -1.36
C ARG A 59 -4.62 0.90 -0.18
N THR A 60 -4.27 -0.34 0.11
CA THR A 60 -4.71 -1.07 1.28
C THR A 60 -3.85 -0.72 2.50
N VAL A 61 -4.42 -0.84 3.69
CA VAL A 61 -3.69 -0.63 4.97
C VAL A 61 -3.51 -1.94 5.71
N GLY A 62 -2.63 -1.94 6.71
CA GLY A 62 -2.33 -3.11 7.54
C GLY A 62 -1.39 -4.10 6.86
N GLU A 63 -0.73 -4.91 7.68
CA GLU A 63 0.33 -5.84 7.23
C GLU A 63 -0.18 -6.88 6.21
N LYS A 64 -1.41 -7.36 6.39
CA LYS A 64 -2.00 -8.41 5.53
C LYS A 64 -2.78 -7.83 4.34
N GLY A 65 -3.18 -6.56 4.39
CA GLY A 65 -4.11 -5.95 3.44
C GLY A 65 -5.58 -6.11 3.85
N MET A 66 -6.49 -5.92 2.91
CA MET A 66 -7.94 -5.98 3.14
C MET A 66 -8.44 -7.44 3.11
N PRO A 67 -9.30 -7.89 4.04
CA PRO A 67 -9.98 -9.16 3.90
C PRO A 67 -11.02 -9.08 2.76
N VAL A 68 -10.93 -9.99 1.80
CA VAL A 68 -11.81 -10.03 0.62
C VAL A 68 -12.46 -11.41 0.52
N LYS A 69 -13.75 -11.45 0.21
CA LYS A 69 -14.42 -12.71 -0.11
C LYS A 69 -14.05 -13.14 -1.52
N PHE A 70 -13.74 -14.41 -1.69
CA PHE A 70 -13.65 -15.05 -2.98
C PHE A 70 -14.61 -16.23 -3.02
N LYS A 71 -15.29 -16.37 -4.15
CA LYS A 71 -16.11 -17.52 -4.46
C LYS A 71 -15.41 -18.32 -5.54
N PHE A 72 -15.35 -19.62 -5.35
CA PHE A 72 -14.82 -20.56 -6.30
C PHE A 72 -15.87 -21.64 -6.55
N ASN A 73 -15.93 -22.10 -7.80
CA ASN A 73 -16.73 -23.28 -8.11
C ASN A 73 -16.04 -24.11 -9.19
N TYR A 74 -15.60 -25.30 -8.79
CA TYR A 74 -15.12 -26.32 -9.71
C TYR A 74 -16.26 -27.24 -10.15
N ASN A 75 -16.32 -27.53 -11.45
CA ASN A 75 -17.28 -28.47 -12.04
C ASN A 75 -16.52 -29.59 -12.73
N ILE A 76 -16.70 -30.84 -12.26
CA ILE A 76 -16.06 -32.02 -12.85
C ILE A 76 -16.41 -32.23 -14.34
N ASN A 77 -17.54 -31.69 -14.81
CA ASN A 77 -17.91 -31.73 -16.23
C ASN A 77 -17.12 -30.73 -17.10
N GLU A 78 -16.37 -29.82 -16.48
CA GLU A 78 -15.46 -28.87 -17.12
C GLU A 78 -14.08 -28.93 -16.42
N PRO A 79 -13.35 -30.06 -16.48
CA PRO A 79 -12.26 -30.37 -15.55
C PRO A 79 -11.03 -29.46 -15.63
N ASN A 80 -10.90 -28.68 -16.70
CA ASN A 80 -9.83 -27.70 -16.87
C ASN A 80 -10.29 -26.26 -16.60
N LYS A 81 -11.48 -26.08 -16.02
CA LYS A 81 -12.07 -24.77 -15.73
C LYS A 81 -12.39 -24.62 -14.25
N LEU A 82 -12.00 -23.48 -13.69
CA LEU A 82 -12.41 -23.03 -12.35
C LEU A 82 -13.22 -21.76 -12.50
N TYR A 83 -14.48 -21.75 -12.06
CA TYR A 83 -15.21 -20.51 -11.91
C TYR A 83 -14.70 -19.76 -10.67
N PHE A 84 -14.54 -18.45 -10.79
CA PHE A 84 -14.26 -17.58 -9.66
C PHE A 84 -15.11 -16.31 -9.69
N GLU A 85 -15.36 -15.75 -8.51
CA GLU A 85 -15.89 -14.40 -8.31
C GLU A 85 -15.18 -13.75 -7.11
N MET A 86 -14.72 -12.52 -7.31
CA MET A 86 -14.33 -11.58 -6.25
C MET A 86 -15.43 -10.52 -6.16
N PRO A 87 -16.46 -10.72 -5.33
CA PRO A 87 -17.58 -9.80 -5.21
C PRO A 87 -17.21 -8.55 -4.41
N GLU A 88 -17.79 -7.42 -4.82
CA GLU A 88 -17.83 -6.17 -4.04
C GLU A 88 -16.48 -5.69 -3.49
N PHE A 89 -15.40 -5.88 -4.25
CA PHE A 89 -14.09 -5.40 -3.90
C PHE A 89 -14.04 -3.87 -3.96
N GLN A 90 -13.88 -3.25 -2.79
CA GLN A 90 -13.84 -1.80 -2.64
C GLN A 90 -12.81 -1.42 -1.57
N PHE A 91 -11.87 -0.54 -1.93
CA PHE A 91 -10.86 -0.03 -1.00
C PHE A 91 -10.76 1.49 -1.07
N GLY A 92 -10.36 2.11 0.03
CA GLY A 92 -10.25 3.56 0.15
C GLY A 92 -11.55 4.27 -0.24
N ASN A 93 -11.44 5.37 -0.99
CA ASN A 93 -12.57 6.18 -1.45
C ASN A 93 -13.04 5.79 -2.87
N MET A 94 -12.98 4.50 -3.22
CA MET A 94 -13.57 4.03 -4.49
C MET A 94 -15.06 4.38 -4.54
N PRO A 95 -15.56 5.02 -5.62
CA PRO A 95 -16.95 5.47 -5.69
C PRO A 95 -17.94 4.31 -5.83
N LEU A 96 -17.51 3.19 -6.41
CA LEU A 96 -18.30 1.96 -6.58
C LEU A 96 -17.42 0.74 -6.31
N ALA A 97 -18.04 -0.31 -5.76
CA ALA A 97 -17.41 -1.60 -5.57
C ALA A 97 -17.24 -2.35 -6.91
N ALA A 98 -16.08 -2.94 -7.12
CA ALA A 98 -15.79 -3.75 -8.29
C ALA A 98 -16.15 -5.22 -8.02
N THR A 99 -16.69 -5.90 -9.01
CA THR A 99 -16.81 -7.35 -9.02
C THR A 99 -16.02 -7.88 -10.19
N ILE A 100 -15.16 -8.85 -9.91
CA ILE A 100 -14.37 -9.54 -10.91
C ILE A 100 -14.85 -10.99 -10.95
N SER A 101 -15.19 -11.52 -12.11
CA SER A 101 -15.62 -12.93 -12.23
C SER A 101 -15.25 -13.52 -13.57
N GLY A 102 -15.16 -14.85 -13.63
CA GLY A 102 -14.87 -15.54 -14.88
C GLY A 102 -14.63 -17.03 -14.71
N LYS A 103 -14.38 -17.70 -15.84
CA LYS A 103 -13.90 -19.08 -15.89
C LYS A 103 -12.40 -19.05 -16.18
N LEU A 104 -11.61 -19.64 -15.29
CA LEU A 104 -10.16 -19.68 -15.31
C LEU A 104 -9.67 -21.04 -15.81
N ASP A 105 -8.62 -21.05 -16.63
CA ASP A 105 -7.96 -22.28 -17.08
C ASP A 105 -7.07 -22.86 -15.99
N ILE A 106 -7.19 -24.16 -15.69
CA ILE A 106 -6.35 -24.87 -14.72
C ILE A 106 -5.17 -25.53 -15.44
N ILE A 107 -3.94 -25.27 -15.00
CA ILE A 107 -2.70 -25.80 -15.59
C ILE A 107 -1.74 -26.24 -14.47
N ASN A 108 -1.16 -27.44 -14.60
CA ASN A 108 -0.34 -28.04 -13.52
C ASN A 108 0.99 -27.32 -13.24
N LYS A 109 1.62 -26.71 -14.25
CA LYS A 109 2.90 -26.02 -14.12
C LYS A 109 2.97 -24.87 -15.10
N TYR A 110 2.94 -23.65 -14.59
CA TYR A 110 3.14 -22.43 -15.36
C TYR A 110 4.36 -21.67 -14.82
N VAL A 111 5.24 -21.21 -15.71
CA VAL A 111 6.59 -20.73 -15.34
C VAL A 111 6.82 -19.26 -15.68
N ASP A 112 5.91 -18.58 -16.40
CA ASP A 112 6.29 -17.32 -17.03
C ASP A 112 6.15 -16.09 -16.12
N ALA A 113 5.14 -16.03 -15.25
CA ALA A 113 4.89 -14.84 -14.42
C ALA A 113 5.50 -14.92 -13.01
N TYR A 114 5.51 -16.11 -12.41
CA TYR A 114 5.98 -16.34 -11.04
C TYR A 114 6.85 -17.62 -10.97
N PRO A 115 8.14 -17.55 -11.35
CA PRO A 115 9.02 -18.72 -11.42
C PRO A 115 9.17 -19.48 -10.10
N GLU A 116 9.04 -18.79 -8.96
CA GLU A 116 9.07 -19.40 -7.63
C GLU A 116 7.85 -20.30 -7.36
N LYS A 117 6.77 -20.14 -8.13
CA LYS A 117 5.54 -20.94 -8.06
C LYS A 117 5.46 -22.04 -9.13
N LYS A 118 6.58 -22.40 -9.77
CA LYS A 118 6.65 -23.44 -10.81
C LYS A 118 6.09 -24.83 -10.43
N ASN A 119 6.02 -25.12 -9.13
CA ASN A 119 5.51 -26.39 -8.58
C ASN A 119 4.07 -26.28 -8.06
N TRP A 120 3.43 -25.12 -8.22
CA TRP A 120 2.06 -24.86 -7.80
C TRP A 120 1.11 -25.07 -8.98
N ILE A 121 -0.13 -25.43 -8.69
CA ILE A 121 -1.16 -25.54 -9.72
C ILE A 121 -1.65 -24.14 -10.06
N TYR A 122 -1.51 -23.76 -11.33
CA TYR A 122 -1.96 -22.48 -11.85
C TYR A 122 -3.45 -22.53 -12.21
N PHE A 123 -4.16 -21.44 -11.95
CA PHE A 123 -5.50 -21.18 -12.48
C PHE A 123 -5.60 -19.72 -12.93
N GLY A 124 -5.95 -19.45 -14.19
CA GLY A 124 -5.97 -18.06 -14.66
C GLY A 124 -6.61 -17.79 -16.01
N SER A 125 -6.63 -16.51 -16.40
CA SER A 125 -7.32 -16.01 -17.59
C SER A 125 -6.51 -16.16 -18.88
N ARG A 126 -6.11 -17.39 -19.22
CA ARG A 126 -5.26 -17.71 -20.39
C ARG A 126 -6.03 -17.63 -21.71
N SER A 127 -7.15 -18.35 -21.79
CA SER A 127 -7.98 -18.44 -23.00
C SER A 127 -8.97 -17.29 -23.13
N THR A 128 -9.46 -16.77 -22.00
CA THR A 128 -10.44 -15.69 -21.96
C THR A 128 -10.15 -14.77 -20.78
N LYS A 129 -10.24 -13.45 -21.01
CA LYS A 129 -10.20 -12.48 -19.91
C LYS A 129 -11.39 -12.68 -18.98
N ALA A 130 -11.15 -12.44 -17.70
CA ALA A 130 -12.22 -12.32 -16.72
C ALA A 130 -12.95 -10.99 -16.93
N THR A 131 -14.21 -10.95 -16.52
CA THR A 131 -15.03 -9.75 -16.53
C THR A 131 -14.76 -8.96 -15.26
N ALA A 132 -14.47 -7.67 -15.40
CA ALA A 132 -14.52 -6.71 -14.30
C ALA A 132 -15.64 -5.71 -14.55
N GLY A 133 -16.42 -5.44 -13.52
CA GLY A 133 -17.56 -4.53 -13.59
C GLY A 133 -17.92 -3.93 -12.25
N SER A 134 -18.75 -2.90 -12.28
CA SER A 134 -19.39 -2.34 -11.09
C SER A 134 -20.87 -2.70 -11.07
N TYR A 135 -21.42 -2.91 -9.89
CA TYR A 135 -22.83 -3.21 -9.70
C TYR A 135 -23.43 -2.19 -8.73
N ILE A 136 -24.67 -1.81 -8.97
CA ILE A 136 -25.47 -0.96 -8.10
C ILE A 136 -26.72 -1.73 -7.67
N TYR A 137 -27.34 -1.32 -6.57
CA TYR A 137 -28.61 -1.90 -6.14
C TYR A 137 -29.76 -1.00 -6.56
N ASN A 138 -30.83 -1.59 -7.11
CA ASN A 138 -32.06 -0.85 -7.40
C ASN A 138 -32.85 -0.57 -6.11
N GLU A 139 -33.95 0.18 -6.24
CA GLU A 139 -34.86 0.49 -5.12
C GLU A 139 -35.47 -0.76 -4.44
N LYS A 140 -35.42 -1.92 -5.10
CA LYS A 140 -35.91 -3.21 -4.59
C LYS A 140 -34.80 -4.06 -3.95
N GLY A 141 -33.55 -3.59 -3.97
CA GLY A 141 -32.38 -4.32 -3.48
C GLY A 141 -31.84 -5.36 -4.46
N ASP A 142 -32.28 -5.38 -5.72
CA ASP A 142 -31.69 -6.25 -6.74
C ASP A 142 -30.37 -5.64 -7.25
N ARG A 143 -29.35 -6.51 -7.39
CA ARG A 143 -28.05 -6.15 -7.94
C ARG A 143 -28.17 -5.96 -9.46
N ILE A 144 -28.01 -4.72 -9.92
CA ILE A 144 -27.99 -4.32 -11.34
C ILE A 144 -26.55 -4.05 -11.78
N GLN A 145 -26.18 -4.58 -12.94
CA GLN A 145 -24.90 -4.29 -13.58
C GLN A 145 -24.86 -2.82 -14.04
N TYR A 146 -23.92 -2.04 -13.49
CA TYR A 146 -23.72 -0.65 -13.86
C TYR A 146 -22.73 -0.51 -15.03
N ASP A 147 -21.62 -1.24 -14.95
CA ASP A 147 -20.62 -1.35 -16.02
C ASP A 147 -20.00 -2.76 -15.96
N SER A 148 -19.66 -3.36 -17.10
CA SER A 148 -18.84 -4.56 -17.13
C SER A 148 -18.15 -4.76 -18.47
N SER A 149 -16.89 -5.15 -18.43
CA SER A 149 -16.07 -5.44 -19.60
C SER A 149 -15.12 -6.60 -19.32
N PRO A 150 -14.85 -7.51 -20.29
CA PRO A 150 -13.76 -8.48 -20.24
C PRO A 150 -12.41 -7.75 -20.17
N SER A 151 -12.01 -7.40 -18.96
CA SER A 151 -10.96 -6.42 -18.71
C SER A 151 -10.11 -6.76 -17.49
N ALA A 152 -10.28 -7.96 -16.95
CA ALA A 152 -9.47 -8.51 -15.88
C ALA A 152 -8.60 -9.67 -16.37
N GLU A 153 -7.34 -9.63 -15.96
CA GLU A 153 -6.39 -10.72 -16.04
C GLU A 153 -6.19 -11.29 -14.64
N VAL A 154 -6.30 -12.61 -14.52
CA VAL A 154 -6.24 -13.32 -13.24
C VAL A 154 -5.15 -14.36 -13.33
N ASN A 155 -4.24 -14.35 -12.37
CA ASN A 155 -3.18 -15.32 -12.20
C ASN A 155 -3.24 -15.86 -10.78
N GLY A 156 -3.87 -17.02 -10.61
CA GLY A 156 -3.94 -17.75 -9.35
C GLY A 156 -2.98 -18.93 -9.32
N TYR A 157 -2.43 -19.21 -8.15
CA TYR A 157 -1.58 -20.37 -7.90
C TYR A 157 -2.01 -21.00 -6.58
N TYR A 158 -2.16 -22.33 -6.57
CA TYR A 158 -2.51 -23.11 -5.39
C TYR A 158 -1.44 -24.18 -5.15
N ASN A 159 -0.94 -24.25 -3.91
CA ASN A 159 0.00 -25.27 -3.49
C ASN A 159 -0.74 -26.42 -2.78
N PRO A 160 -0.86 -27.61 -3.40
CA PRO A 160 -1.53 -28.74 -2.77
C PRO A 160 -0.81 -29.26 -1.51
N ASN A 161 0.51 -29.08 -1.42
CA ASN A 161 1.31 -29.62 -0.32
C ASN A 161 1.22 -28.76 0.94
N THR A 162 1.18 -27.45 0.79
CA THR A 162 1.13 -26.50 1.92
C THR A 162 -0.25 -25.91 2.17
N ASN A 163 -1.23 -26.18 1.28
CA ASN A 163 -2.56 -25.56 1.29
C ASN A 163 -2.45 -24.02 1.28
N GLU A 164 -1.54 -23.48 0.47
CA GLU A 164 -1.37 -22.05 0.29
C GLU A 164 -1.93 -21.58 -1.06
N ILE A 165 -2.37 -20.33 -1.09
CA ILE A 165 -2.89 -19.68 -2.28
C ILE A 165 -2.18 -18.35 -2.51
N PHE A 166 -1.98 -18.02 -3.78
CA PHE A 166 -1.56 -16.71 -4.24
C PHE A 166 -2.45 -16.29 -5.41
N MET A 167 -2.81 -15.01 -5.47
CA MET A 167 -3.54 -14.46 -6.61
C MET A 167 -3.04 -13.08 -6.99
N ASP A 168 -2.88 -12.85 -8.28
CA ASP A 168 -2.62 -11.56 -8.89
C ASP A 168 -3.71 -11.28 -9.91
N ILE A 169 -4.51 -10.25 -9.65
CA ILE A 169 -5.65 -9.87 -10.47
C ILE A 169 -5.43 -8.44 -10.93
N ASN A 170 -5.20 -8.26 -12.23
CA ASN A 170 -5.06 -6.95 -12.86
C ASN A 170 -6.36 -6.63 -13.59
N PHE A 171 -6.98 -5.49 -13.30
CA PHE A 171 -8.19 -5.10 -14.00
C PHE A 171 -8.17 -3.63 -14.41
N LYS A 172 -8.62 -3.39 -15.66
CA LYS A 172 -8.62 -2.07 -16.28
C LYS A 172 -9.48 -1.05 -15.53
N LEU A 173 -10.52 -1.52 -14.83
CA LEU A 173 -11.40 -0.65 -14.04
C LEU A 173 -10.57 0.12 -13.00
N MET A 174 -10.32 1.40 -13.29
CA MET A 174 -9.46 2.32 -12.53
C MET A 174 -7.97 1.92 -12.44
N SER A 175 -7.47 1.12 -13.39
CA SER A 175 -6.07 0.66 -13.48
C SER A 175 -5.56 0.09 -12.15
N VAL A 176 -6.30 -0.88 -11.61
CA VAL A 176 -6.01 -1.50 -10.32
C VAL A 176 -5.38 -2.86 -10.53
N THR A 177 -4.33 -3.13 -9.76
CA THR A 177 -3.79 -4.47 -9.56
C THR A 177 -4.08 -4.89 -8.13
N SER A 178 -4.62 -6.08 -7.92
CA SER A 178 -4.81 -6.64 -6.59
C SER A 178 -3.98 -7.90 -6.42
N ILE A 179 -3.18 -7.95 -5.36
CA ILE A 179 -2.30 -9.08 -5.04
C ILE A 179 -2.73 -9.66 -3.70
N SER A 180 -3.10 -10.94 -3.71
CA SER A 180 -3.24 -11.76 -2.51
C SER A 180 -1.92 -12.51 -2.33
N PRO A 181 -1.05 -12.06 -1.38
CA PRO A 181 0.24 -12.70 -1.17
C PRO A 181 0.07 -14.14 -0.68
N ASP A 182 1.15 -14.91 -0.75
CA ASP A 182 1.22 -16.29 -0.27
C ASP A 182 0.64 -16.38 1.14
N GLN A 183 -0.45 -17.13 1.30
CA GLN A 183 -1.15 -17.28 2.56
C GLN A 183 -1.91 -18.61 2.61
N PRO A 184 -2.26 -19.11 3.81
CA PRO A 184 -3.07 -20.32 3.92
C PRO A 184 -4.44 -20.14 3.24
N TYR A 185 -4.79 -21.10 2.40
CA TYR A 185 -6.11 -21.18 1.78
C TYR A 185 -7.15 -21.53 2.85
N ASP A 186 -8.28 -20.81 2.85
CA ASP A 186 -9.41 -21.05 3.77
C ASP A 186 -9.03 -20.88 5.26
N ALA A 187 -8.18 -19.89 5.57
CA ALA A 187 -7.70 -19.63 6.93
C ALA A 187 -8.78 -19.14 7.91
N HIS A 188 -9.85 -18.54 7.39
CA HIS A 188 -10.88 -17.88 8.18
C HIS A 188 -12.28 -18.35 7.78
N PRO A 189 -13.14 -18.72 8.76
CA PRO A 189 -14.55 -18.96 8.52
C PRO A 189 -15.25 -17.75 7.88
N VAL A 190 -16.13 -17.99 6.90
CA VAL A 190 -16.78 -16.93 6.10
C VAL A 190 -17.67 -16.00 6.95
N ASP A 191 -18.22 -16.51 8.05
CA ASP A 191 -19.01 -15.75 9.03
C ASP A 191 -18.18 -14.71 9.79
N GLN A 192 -16.85 -14.85 9.84
CA GLN A 192 -15.95 -13.85 10.42
C GLN A 192 -15.70 -12.65 9.50
N TYR A 193 -16.16 -12.68 8.24
CA TYR A 193 -15.83 -11.65 7.26
C TYR A 193 -16.15 -10.23 7.73
N LEU A 194 -17.34 -10.00 8.30
CA LEU A 194 -17.75 -8.66 8.73
C LEU A 194 -16.89 -8.16 9.90
N ALA A 195 -16.50 -9.05 10.82
CA ALA A 195 -15.64 -8.69 11.94
C ALA A 195 -14.20 -8.37 11.47
N LEU A 196 -13.67 -9.15 10.52
CA LEU A 196 -12.36 -8.89 9.91
C LEU A 196 -12.37 -7.57 9.13
N LEU A 197 -13.46 -7.30 8.41
CA LEU A 197 -13.64 -6.08 7.64
C LEU A 197 -13.77 -4.84 8.54
N ASP A 198 -14.52 -4.93 9.65
CA ASP A 198 -14.62 -3.84 10.63
C ASP A 198 -13.26 -3.56 11.29
N ASN A 199 -12.49 -4.59 11.65
CA ASN A 199 -11.12 -4.44 12.16
C ASN A 199 -10.20 -3.73 11.14
N TYR A 200 -10.28 -4.11 9.86
CA TYR A 200 -9.56 -3.42 8.79
C TYR A 200 -9.93 -1.93 8.71
N TYR A 201 -11.22 -1.58 8.80
CA TYR A 201 -11.65 -0.18 8.82
C TYR A 201 -11.32 0.52 10.13
N ASP A 202 -11.21 -0.19 11.25
CA ASP A 202 -10.71 0.38 12.50
C ASP A 202 -9.27 0.87 12.39
N ILE A 203 -8.43 0.13 11.68
CA ILE A 203 -7.06 0.57 11.36
C ILE A 203 -7.11 1.88 10.56
N HIS A 204 -7.99 1.99 9.55
CA HIS A 204 -8.22 3.24 8.82
C HIS A 204 -8.68 4.37 9.76
N ARG A 205 -9.66 4.12 10.63
CA ARG A 205 -10.14 5.10 11.61
C ARG A 205 -9.04 5.56 12.56
N GLN A 206 -8.16 4.66 12.98
CA GLN A 206 -7.01 4.99 13.84
C GLN A 206 -5.97 5.82 13.09
N ILE A 207 -5.63 5.44 11.86
CA ILE A 207 -4.77 6.23 10.98
C ILE A 207 -5.35 7.64 10.81
N ASP A 208 -6.64 7.76 10.53
CA ASP A 208 -7.34 9.04 10.38
C ASP A 208 -7.37 9.86 11.67
N LYS A 209 -7.56 9.22 12.84
CA LYS A 209 -7.46 9.89 14.14
C LYS A 209 -6.06 10.42 14.41
N VAL A 210 -5.05 9.65 14.05
CA VAL A 210 -3.64 10.02 14.25
C VAL A 210 -3.22 11.08 13.25
N ARG A 211 -3.73 11.02 12.01
CA ARG A 211 -3.72 12.11 11.03
C ARG A 211 -4.31 13.35 11.70
N ASN A 212 -5.56 13.31 12.15
CA ASN A 212 -6.22 14.46 12.76
C ASN A 212 -5.49 14.99 14.01
N LYS A 213 -4.86 14.13 14.83
CA LYS A 213 -4.02 14.56 15.96
C LYS A 213 -2.69 15.19 15.51
N MET A 214 -2.03 14.60 14.51
CA MET A 214 -0.87 15.19 13.83
C MET A 214 -1.21 16.52 13.14
N PHE A 215 -2.47 16.80 12.79
CA PHE A 215 -2.84 18.03 12.07
C PHE A 215 -3.59 19.04 12.92
N ASN A 216 -3.92 18.71 14.17
CA ASN A 216 -4.47 19.65 15.13
C ASN A 216 -3.37 20.29 15.99
N PHE A 217 -2.26 20.69 15.36
CA PHE A 217 -1.27 21.60 15.94
C PHE A 217 -1.83 23.02 15.96
N SER A 218 -2.89 23.25 16.72
CA SER A 218 -3.30 24.61 17.03
C SER A 218 -2.21 25.22 17.93
N ASN A 219 -1.44 26.15 17.37
CA ASN A 219 -0.41 26.95 18.04
C ASN A 219 0.72 26.12 18.69
N GLN A 220 1.76 25.82 17.91
CA GLN A 220 3.02 25.32 18.47
C GLN A 220 4.10 26.40 18.44
N SER A 221 4.90 26.45 19.50
CA SER A 221 6.10 27.29 19.56
C SER A 221 7.31 26.46 19.17
N PHE A 222 8.10 26.98 18.24
CA PHE A 222 9.31 26.35 17.73
C PHE A 222 10.54 27.15 18.16
N ASN A 223 11.61 26.49 18.61
CA ASN A 223 12.86 27.19 18.90
C ASN A 223 13.50 27.63 17.59
N ALA A 224 13.95 28.88 17.55
CA ALA A 224 14.59 29.44 16.39
C ALA A 224 15.71 30.38 16.77
N THR A 225 16.78 30.35 15.99
CA THR A 225 17.95 31.19 16.16
C THR A 225 17.91 32.27 15.08
N PHE A 226 17.91 33.53 15.49
CA PHE A 226 18.16 34.66 14.60
C PHE A 226 19.64 35.01 14.65
N THR A 227 20.26 35.22 13.49
CA THR A 227 21.66 35.65 13.37
C THR A 227 21.74 36.87 12.46
N ASP A 228 22.33 37.96 12.90
CA ASP A 228 22.51 39.17 12.08
C ASP A 228 23.75 39.07 11.17
N ALA A 229 23.96 40.11 10.35
CA ALA A 229 25.10 40.19 9.43
C ALA A 229 26.47 40.27 10.13
N GLU A 230 26.49 40.59 11.43
CA GLU A 230 27.67 40.69 12.29
C GLU A 230 27.94 39.38 13.05
N ASN A 231 27.16 38.32 12.78
CA ASN A 231 27.18 37.02 13.47
C ASN A 231 26.75 37.07 14.95
N ASN A 232 26.00 38.10 15.37
CA ASN A 232 25.33 38.08 16.67
C ASN A 232 24.08 37.21 16.57
N SER A 233 23.79 36.41 17.59
CA SER A 233 22.65 35.49 17.59
C SER A 233 21.76 35.57 18.83
N ILE A 234 20.47 35.25 18.65
CA ILE A 234 19.50 35.11 19.74
C ILE A 234 18.55 33.94 19.47
N ASP A 235 18.27 33.15 20.50
CA ASP A 235 17.29 32.05 20.45
C ASP A 235 15.92 32.53 20.94
N LEU A 236 14.88 32.28 20.15
CA LEU A 236 13.51 32.71 20.41
C LEU A 236 12.52 31.58 20.09
N ALA A 237 11.41 31.57 20.82
CA ALA A 237 10.28 30.71 20.53
C ALA A 237 9.35 31.39 19.51
N ILE A 238 9.20 30.79 18.33
CA ILE A 238 8.34 31.29 17.26
C ILE A 238 7.00 30.53 17.26
N PRO A 239 5.87 31.20 17.49
CA PRO A 239 4.56 30.57 17.35
C PRO A 239 4.19 30.41 15.87
N LEU A 240 3.98 29.16 15.47
CA LEU A 240 3.46 28.76 14.17
C LEU A 240 2.09 28.12 14.38
N SER A 241 1.09 28.68 13.71
CA SER A 241 -0.28 28.15 13.69
C SER A 241 -0.50 27.34 12.43
N PHE A 242 -1.16 26.19 12.55
CA PHE A 242 -1.57 25.37 11.43
C PHE A 242 -3.10 25.32 11.34
N SER A 243 -3.61 25.29 10.12
CA SER A 243 -5.01 25.03 9.82
C SER A 243 -5.10 23.91 8.78
N TYR A 244 -5.91 22.89 9.09
CA TYR A 244 -6.21 21.77 8.23
C TYR A 244 -7.66 21.85 7.75
N ASP A 245 -7.89 21.77 6.45
CA ASP A 245 -9.23 21.68 5.87
C ASP A 245 -9.52 20.23 5.49
N MET A 246 -10.52 19.63 6.14
CA MET A 246 -10.94 18.25 5.89
C MET A 246 -11.47 18.05 4.46
N ASN A 247 -11.95 19.11 3.81
CA ASN A 247 -12.44 19.04 2.43
C ASN A 247 -11.30 19.09 1.40
N THR A 248 -10.12 19.58 1.80
CA THR A 248 -8.91 19.64 0.97
C THR A 248 -7.72 19.00 1.69
N PRO A 249 -7.78 17.68 1.99
CA PRO A 249 -6.86 17.00 2.91
C PRO A 249 -5.39 17.00 2.46
N ASN A 250 -5.13 17.34 1.20
CA ASN A 250 -3.79 17.40 0.60
C ASN A 250 -3.15 18.80 0.78
N GLN A 251 -3.88 19.73 1.40
CA GLN A 251 -3.46 21.11 1.61
C GLN A 251 -3.59 21.43 3.10
N THR A 252 -2.46 21.54 3.79
CA THR A 252 -2.42 22.19 5.10
C THR A 252 -1.82 23.56 4.93
N LYS A 253 -2.38 24.54 5.64
CA LYS A 253 -1.89 25.92 5.64
C LYS A 253 -1.28 26.24 6.99
N GLY A 254 -0.07 26.77 7.00
CA GLY A 254 0.58 27.32 8.18
C GLY A 254 0.65 28.84 8.14
N LYS A 255 0.80 29.47 9.30
CA LYS A 255 1.05 30.90 9.41
C LYS A 255 2.02 31.18 10.56
N LEU A 256 3.09 31.92 10.25
CA LEU A 256 4.01 32.46 11.25
C LEU A 256 3.45 33.79 11.76
N ASN A 257 3.34 33.94 13.08
CA ASN A 257 2.95 35.22 13.66
C ASN A 257 4.14 36.20 13.64
N PRO A 258 3.88 37.52 13.72
CA PRO A 258 4.93 38.51 13.85
C PRO A 258 5.78 38.28 15.12
N ILE A 259 7.08 38.51 15.00
CA ILE A 259 8.04 38.34 16.10
C ILE A 259 8.74 39.67 16.32
N ARG A 260 8.90 40.07 17.59
CA ARG A 260 9.66 41.25 18.00
C ARG A 260 10.77 40.84 18.95
N PHE A 261 11.97 41.35 18.73
CA PHE A 261 13.13 41.07 19.58
C PHE A 261 14.18 42.16 19.49
N GLU A 262 15.06 42.21 20.49
CA GLU A 262 16.24 43.07 20.49
C GLU A 262 17.49 42.21 20.28
N LEU A 263 18.41 42.67 19.42
CA LEU A 263 19.70 42.04 19.21
C LEU A 263 20.77 43.13 19.05
N ASN A 264 21.77 43.10 19.93
CA ASN A 264 22.88 44.05 19.93
C ASN A 264 22.44 45.54 19.90
N GLY A 265 21.41 45.89 20.70
CA GLY A 265 20.91 47.26 20.82
C GLY A 265 20.05 47.76 19.65
N LYS A 266 19.69 46.88 18.70
CA LYS A 266 18.76 47.17 17.59
C LYS A 266 17.45 46.42 17.82
N GLU A 267 16.32 47.07 17.58
CA GLU A 267 15.00 46.45 17.63
C GLU A 267 14.61 45.86 16.28
N TYR A 268 14.28 44.57 16.26
CA TYR A 268 13.84 43.84 15.08
C TYR A 268 12.35 43.47 15.21
N THR A 269 11.59 43.72 14.15
CA THR A 269 10.25 43.13 13.95
C THR A 269 10.21 42.36 12.64
N VAL A 270 9.92 41.07 12.71
CA VAL A 270 9.77 40.21 11.54
C VAL A 270 8.30 39.89 11.34
N VAL A 271 7.78 40.20 10.16
CA VAL A 271 6.38 39.99 9.76
C VAL A 271 6.33 39.05 8.56
N PHE A 272 5.43 38.07 8.61
CA PHE A 272 5.23 37.10 7.54
C PHE A 272 3.86 37.29 6.89
N ASP A 273 3.84 37.54 5.58
CA ASP A 273 2.63 37.69 4.79
C ASP A 273 2.36 36.42 3.95
N GLY A 274 1.17 35.85 4.12
CA GLY A 274 0.68 34.70 3.36
C GLY A 274 0.66 33.38 4.14
N ASP A 275 -0.02 32.40 3.56
CA ASP A 275 -0.07 31.04 4.08
C ASP A 275 1.18 30.26 3.64
N ILE A 276 1.66 29.38 4.51
CA ILE A 276 2.66 28.36 4.21
C ILE A 276 1.89 27.14 3.71
N ASP A 277 1.93 26.87 2.41
CA ASP A 277 1.25 25.70 1.85
C ASP A 277 2.12 24.46 2.04
N PHE A 278 1.62 23.49 2.79
CA PHE A 278 2.24 22.18 2.91
C PHE A 278 1.59 21.21 1.92
N LEU A 279 2.39 20.77 0.94
CA LEU A 279 2.01 19.66 0.08
C LEU A 279 2.22 18.34 0.80
N PHE A 280 1.14 17.81 1.36
CA PHE A 280 1.11 16.44 1.82
C PHE A 280 0.78 15.54 0.64
N ASN A 281 1.68 14.61 0.30
CA ASN A 281 1.29 13.51 -0.56
C ASN A 281 0.50 12.52 0.33
N PRO A 282 -0.84 12.46 0.22
CA PRO A 282 -1.72 11.66 1.09
C PRO A 282 -1.45 10.16 0.98
N ASP A 283 -0.71 9.75 -0.04
CA ASP A 283 -0.44 8.35 -0.33
C ASP A 283 0.92 7.99 0.23
N PRO A 284 1.06 7.20 1.31
CA PRO A 284 2.37 6.74 1.80
C PRO A 284 3.21 6.23 0.62
N PRO A 285 4.52 6.57 0.55
CA PRO A 285 5.32 6.16 -0.58
C PRO A 285 5.44 4.64 -0.55
N ILE A 286 4.87 4.01 -1.59
CA ILE A 286 5.35 2.83 -2.31
C ILE A 286 6.31 1.96 -1.49
N TYR A 287 5.79 0.86 -0.93
CA TYR A 287 6.64 -0.20 -0.39
C TYR A 287 7.54 -0.72 -1.51
N GLN A 288 8.85 -0.46 -1.44
CA GLN A 288 9.80 -1.04 -2.41
C GLN A 288 10.59 -2.22 -1.84
N THR A 289 10.61 -2.45 -0.52
CA THR A 289 11.05 -3.71 0.11
C THR A 289 10.61 -3.76 1.58
N TRP A 290 10.46 -4.97 2.10
CA TRP A 290 9.95 -5.34 3.44
C TRP A 290 10.79 -4.87 4.66
N LYS A 291 11.66 -3.87 4.51
CA LYS A 291 12.54 -3.37 5.60
C LYS A 291 12.81 -1.88 5.59
N THR A 292 12.10 -1.08 4.81
CA THR A 292 12.40 0.36 4.73
C THR A 292 11.56 1.15 5.73
N PRO A 293 12.18 1.96 6.61
CA PRO A 293 11.45 2.84 7.50
C PRO A 293 10.50 3.76 6.74
N ILE A 294 9.31 3.88 7.30
CA ILE A 294 8.34 4.93 7.02
C ILE A 294 9.05 6.30 7.10
N HIS A 295 9.22 6.93 5.93
CA HIS A 295 9.04 8.37 5.70
C HIS A 295 10.25 9.31 5.81
N THR A 296 11.03 9.41 4.74
CA THR A 296 11.56 10.71 4.29
C THR A 296 10.69 11.25 3.16
N LYS A 297 9.62 11.96 3.50
CA LYS A 297 8.90 12.79 2.53
C LYS A 297 9.27 14.24 2.78
N LEU A 298 9.90 14.87 1.79
CA LEU A 298 10.06 16.32 1.74
C LEU A 298 8.67 16.96 1.78
N LEU A 299 8.37 17.73 2.83
CA LEU A 299 7.34 18.77 2.71
C LEU A 299 7.90 19.82 1.75
N GLN A 300 7.33 19.89 0.55
CA GLN A 300 7.54 21.05 -0.30
C GLN A 300 6.59 22.13 0.17
N CYS A 301 7.16 23.17 0.76
CA CYS A 301 6.44 24.39 1.10
C CYS A 301 6.33 25.27 -0.14
N LYS A 302 5.12 25.69 -0.54
CA LYS A 302 4.99 26.90 -1.37
C LYS A 302 4.96 28.11 -0.44
N MET A 303 5.90 29.02 -0.70
CA MET A 303 6.36 30.11 0.15
C MET A 303 5.24 31.01 0.70
N PRO A 304 5.36 31.59 1.91
CA PRO A 304 4.67 32.84 2.19
C PRO A 304 5.18 33.90 1.21
N ARG A 305 4.26 34.69 0.66
CA ARG A 305 4.54 35.54 -0.50
C ARG A 305 5.54 36.65 -0.20
N ILE A 306 5.65 37.12 1.06
CA ILE A 306 6.60 38.18 1.47
C ILE A 306 6.92 38.03 2.97
N ALA A 307 8.20 38.07 3.36
CA ALA A 307 8.59 38.38 4.74
C ALA A 307 9.19 39.79 4.78
N LYS A 308 8.77 40.58 5.78
CA LYS A 308 9.23 41.96 6.01
C LYS A 308 10.01 42.02 7.30
N VAL A 309 11.12 42.74 7.29
CA VAL A 309 11.91 43.05 8.49
C VAL A 309 11.87 44.54 8.72
N ILE A 310 11.57 44.92 9.96
CA ILE A 310 11.64 46.30 10.44
C ILE A 310 12.78 46.36 11.44
N VAL A 311 13.78 47.22 11.19
CA VAL A 311 14.92 47.45 12.10
C VAL A 311 14.88 48.90 12.53
N ASP A 312 14.75 49.17 13.83
CA ASP A 312 14.69 50.53 14.40
C ASP A 312 13.68 51.44 13.66
N GLY A 313 12.53 50.88 13.26
CA GLY A 313 11.47 51.57 12.53
C GLY A 313 11.65 51.67 11.01
N GLN A 314 12.78 51.23 10.45
CA GLN A 314 12.99 51.18 9.00
C GLN A 314 12.53 49.83 8.43
N THR A 315 11.58 49.87 7.48
CA THR A 315 11.05 48.67 6.83
C THR A 315 11.89 48.29 5.63
N SER A 316 12.14 47.00 5.48
CA SER A 316 12.74 46.45 4.28
C SER A 316 11.99 45.19 3.82
N GLU A 317 11.75 45.11 2.51
CA GLU A 317 11.03 44.02 1.89
C GLU A 317 12.00 42.98 1.31
N GLY A 318 11.65 41.70 1.48
CA GLY A 318 12.30 40.60 0.77
C GLY A 318 13.10 39.68 1.67
N ALA A 319 12.71 38.41 1.62
CA ALA A 319 13.46 37.28 2.12
C ALA A 319 13.35 36.14 1.11
N ILE A 320 14.41 35.36 0.96
CA ILE A 320 14.39 34.10 0.21
C ILE A 320 14.27 32.98 1.23
N LEU A 321 13.18 32.21 1.14
CA LEU A 321 12.95 31.06 2.00
C LEU A 321 13.57 29.80 1.38
N THR A 322 14.45 29.14 2.12
CA THR A 322 15.05 27.85 1.75
C THR A 322 14.95 26.88 2.92
N GLY A 323 13.96 25.99 2.91
CA GLY A 323 13.77 25.00 3.97
C GLY A 323 13.76 23.57 3.45
N LEU A 324 14.34 22.64 4.22
CA LEU A 324 14.29 21.21 3.94
C LEU A 324 13.66 20.46 5.11
N TRP A 325 12.40 20.05 4.92
CA TRP A 325 11.64 19.34 5.95
C TRP A 325 11.92 17.83 5.89
N ARG A 326 12.18 17.20 7.04
CA ARG A 326 12.28 15.73 7.17
C ARG A 326 11.46 15.25 8.36
N SER A 327 10.70 14.17 8.18
CA SER A 327 10.10 13.41 9.29
C SER A 327 11.14 12.43 9.84
N SER A 328 11.23 12.30 11.17
CA SER A 328 12.15 11.37 11.83
C SER A 328 11.45 10.20 12.53
N ASP A 329 10.13 10.25 12.73
CA ASP A 329 9.44 9.35 13.64
C ASP A 329 8.73 8.21 12.91
N TRP A 330 9.01 6.98 13.38
CA TRP A 330 8.42 5.74 12.93
C TRP A 330 6.98 5.62 13.47
N LEU A 331 5.99 5.51 12.58
CA LEU A 331 4.66 5.03 12.94
C LEU A 331 4.77 3.53 13.25
N GLY A 332 5.02 3.20 14.50
CA GLY A 332 4.95 1.82 14.96
C GLY A 332 3.54 1.28 15.05
N ASP A 333 3.44 -0.03 15.32
CA ASP A 333 2.21 -0.84 15.33
C ASP A 333 1.07 -0.32 16.22
N ASN A 334 1.37 0.62 17.13
CA ASN A 334 0.39 1.19 18.04
C ASN A 334 -0.16 2.55 17.62
N TYR A 335 0.28 3.15 16.50
CA TYR A 335 -0.19 4.43 15.92
C TYR A 335 -0.29 5.63 16.89
N GLN A 336 0.09 5.51 18.16
CA GLN A 336 -0.19 6.51 19.20
C GLN A 336 0.78 7.71 19.23
N TYR A 337 1.87 7.70 18.44
CA TYR A 337 3.04 8.55 18.71
C TYR A 337 3.62 9.31 17.52
N ALA A 338 2.92 9.43 16.39
CA ALA A 338 3.47 10.24 15.31
C ALA A 338 3.42 11.72 15.66
N ASN A 339 4.61 12.28 15.90
CA ASN A 339 4.85 13.71 15.97
C ASN A 339 5.54 14.12 14.68
N LEU A 340 4.94 15.02 13.91
CA LEU A 340 5.62 15.70 12.82
C LEU A 340 6.73 16.55 13.44
N ARG A 341 7.98 16.32 13.02
CA ARG A 341 9.14 17.12 13.44
C ARG A 341 9.63 17.94 12.25
N LEU A 342 9.83 19.25 12.43
CA LEU A 342 10.48 20.11 11.45
C LEU A 342 12.01 20.06 11.68
N THR A 343 12.73 19.24 10.93
CA THR A 343 14.16 19.08 11.21
C THR A 343 14.99 20.34 11.06
N GLU A 344 14.70 21.20 10.06
CA GLU A 344 15.43 22.45 9.83
C GLU A 344 14.68 23.36 8.83
N MET A 345 14.59 24.66 9.11
CA MET A 345 14.09 25.67 8.17
C MET A 345 14.94 26.93 8.24
N ASP A 346 15.50 27.34 7.10
CA ASP A 346 16.30 28.55 6.98
C ASP A 346 15.55 29.64 6.19
N ILE A 347 15.58 30.86 6.72
CA ILE A 347 15.05 32.07 6.07
C ILE A 347 16.18 33.10 5.99
N HIS A 348 16.49 33.54 4.77
CA HIS A 348 17.51 34.55 4.52
C HIS A 348 16.86 35.87 4.15
N PHE A 349 17.10 36.91 4.94
CA PHE A 349 16.62 38.26 4.70
C PHE A 349 17.70 39.09 3.98
N ASN A 350 17.27 40.02 3.12
CA ASN A 350 18.19 40.83 2.29
C ASN A 350 19.17 41.70 3.10
N GLN A 351 18.90 41.93 4.39
CA GLN A 351 19.70 42.77 5.30
C GLN A 351 20.77 41.95 6.03
N GLY A 352 21.02 40.71 5.60
CA GLY A 352 21.99 39.80 6.23
C GLY A 352 21.50 39.15 7.52
N LEU A 353 20.23 39.34 7.89
CA LEU A 353 19.56 38.56 8.94
C LEU A 353 19.28 37.16 8.40
N LYS A 354 19.62 36.15 9.19
CA LYS A 354 19.27 34.74 8.97
C LYS A 354 18.39 34.27 10.12
N LEU A 355 17.31 33.57 9.80
CA LEU A 355 16.49 32.84 10.77
C LEU A 355 16.66 31.34 10.51
N THR A 356 17.10 30.59 11.50
CA THR A 356 17.15 29.13 11.49
C THR A 356 16.15 28.60 12.53
N ILE A 357 15.12 27.89 12.08
CA ILE A 357 14.16 27.23 12.98
C ILE A 357 14.62 25.79 13.23
N ASN A 358 14.96 25.50 14.49
CA ASN A 358 15.39 24.19 14.95
C ASN A 358 14.24 23.50 15.70
N VAL A 359 13.56 22.54 15.07
CA VAL A 359 12.52 21.76 15.78
C VAL A 359 13.10 20.44 16.21
N GLY A 360 13.99 20.53 17.19
CA GLY A 360 14.67 19.37 17.77
C GLY A 360 15.56 19.72 18.95
N SER A 361 14.96 19.93 20.12
CA SER A 361 15.53 19.46 21.40
C SER A 361 14.56 19.67 22.57
N LYS A 362 13.69 18.67 22.77
CA LYS A 362 13.53 17.96 24.04
C LYS A 362 12.80 16.65 23.80
#